data_AF-A0A967WL96-F1
#
_entry.id   AF-A0A967WL96-F1
#
_cell.length_a   1.000
_cell.length_b   1.000
_cell.length_c   1.000
_cell.angle_alpha   90.00
_cell.angle_beta   90.00
_cell.angle_gamma   90.00
#
_symmetry.space_group_name_H-M   'P 1'
#
loop_
_entity.id
_entity.type
_entity.pdbx_description
1 polymer ?
#
loop_
_entity_poly.entity_id
_entity_poly.type
_entity_poly.pdbx_seq_one_letter_code
_entity_poly.pdbx_strand_id
1 'polypeptide(L)'
;MEEIRALAAPLKGARIAQINATTYGGGVSELLRSIVPLYRGLGIQCDWKLISAEPQFFNVTKDLHNALQGAAYEMTRAARETYL
;
A
#
# COMPACT_ATOMS: atom_id res chain seq x y z
N MET A 1 21.24 -2.02 14.88
CA MET A 1 20.58 -3.34 14.70
C MET A 1 20.01 -3.89 15.99
N GLU A 2 20.71 -3.79 17.12
CA GLU A 2 20.25 -4.31 18.41
C GLU A 2 18.95 -3.63 18.90
N GLU A 3 18.88 -2.30 18.81
CA GLU A 3 17.67 -1.52 19.13
C GLU A 3 16.44 -1.97 18.33
N ILE A 4 16.57 -2.13 17.00
CA ILE A 4 15.47 -2.59 16.14
C ILE A 4 15.01 -3.99 16.55
N ARG A 5 15.93 -4.88 16.96
CA ARG A 5 15.57 -6.22 17.46
C ARG A 5 14.83 -6.14 18.79
N ALA A 6 15.25 -5.26 19.70
CA ALA A 6 14.56 -5.04 20.97
C ALA A 6 13.13 -4.51 20.76
N LEU A 7 12.96 -3.54 19.86
CA LEU A 7 11.64 -2.99 19.49
C LEU A 7 10.74 -4.01 18.77
N ALA A 8 11.32 -4.91 17.97
CA ALA A 8 10.57 -5.93 17.24
C ALA A 8 10.24 -7.18 18.09
N ALA A 9 10.95 -7.42 19.20
CA ALA A 9 10.75 -8.56 20.07
C ALA A 9 9.28 -8.79 20.49
N PRO A 10 8.51 -7.77 20.95
CA PRO A 10 7.10 -7.96 21.30
C PRO A 10 6.19 -8.24 20.08
N LEU A 11 6.66 -7.99 18.86
CA LEU A 11 5.91 -8.20 17.62
C LEU A 11 6.21 -9.53 16.94
N LYS A 12 7.09 -10.37 17.53
CA LYS A 12 7.44 -11.67 16.95
C LYS A 12 6.19 -12.54 16.78
N GLY A 13 5.99 -13.06 15.57
CA GLY A 13 4.80 -13.84 15.21
C GLY A 13 3.59 -13.02 14.79
N ALA A 14 3.62 -11.69 14.91
CA ALA A 14 2.59 -10.82 14.37
C ALA A 14 2.49 -10.95 12.85
N ARG A 15 1.29 -10.73 12.32
CA ARG A 15 0.99 -10.78 10.88
C ARG A 15 0.68 -9.37 10.38
N ILE A 16 1.41 -8.93 9.36
CA ILE A 16 1.24 -7.62 8.75
C ILE A 16 0.95 -7.81 7.26
N ALA A 17 -0.08 -7.14 6.76
CA ALA A 17 -0.37 -7.04 5.33
C ALA A 17 -0.11 -5.61 4.86
N GLN A 18 0.89 -5.45 4.00
CA GLN A 18 1.13 -4.23 3.23
C GLN A 18 0.31 -4.32 1.95
N ILE A 19 -0.60 -3.38 1.71
CA ILE A 19 -1.51 -3.40 0.56
C ILE A 19 -1.34 -2.09 -0.21
N ASN A 20 -1.04 -2.17 -1.50
CA ASN A 20 -1.00 -1.00 -2.39
C ASN A 20 -1.40 -1.35 -3.83
N ALA A 21 -1.34 -0.38 -4.74
CA ALA A 21 -1.83 -0.52 -6.10
C ALA A 21 -0.80 -1.01 -7.13
N THR A 22 0.50 -1.03 -6.81
CA THR A 22 1.54 -1.41 -7.78
C THR A 22 2.79 -1.96 -7.09
N THR A 23 3.46 -2.93 -7.73
CA THR A 23 4.81 -3.38 -7.34
C THR A 23 5.91 -2.55 -7.99
N TYR A 24 5.59 -1.69 -8.96
CA TYR A 24 6.56 -0.94 -9.75
C TYR A 24 6.19 0.55 -9.86
N GLY A 25 7.20 1.40 -9.88
CA GLY A 25 7.03 2.85 -9.87
C GLY A 25 6.64 3.40 -8.49
N GLY A 26 7.15 4.60 -8.20
CA GLY A 26 6.86 5.34 -6.97
C GLY A 26 7.66 4.88 -5.74
N GLY A 27 7.83 5.82 -4.79
CA GLY A 27 8.63 5.60 -3.58
C GLY A 27 8.08 4.54 -2.63
N VAL A 28 6.77 4.31 -2.61
CA VAL A 28 6.15 3.28 -1.75
C VAL A 28 6.60 1.87 -2.18
N SER A 29 6.55 1.58 -3.48
CA SER A 29 6.98 0.28 -4.01
C SER A 29 8.46 0.02 -3.77
N GLU A 30 9.29 1.07 -3.88
CA GLU A 30 10.73 0.99 -3.57
C GLU A 30 10.98 0.74 -2.08
N LEU A 31 10.25 1.43 -1.19
CA LEU A 31 10.34 1.24 0.26
C LEU A 31 9.95 -0.19 0.67
N LEU A 32 8.83 -0.70 0.13
CA LEU A 32 8.31 -2.02 0.51
C LEU A 32 9.23 -3.17 0.08
N ARG A 33 10.01 -3.00 -1.00
CA ARG A 33 11.06 -3.98 -1.37
C ARG A 33 12.10 -4.19 -0.26
N SER A 34 12.38 -3.15 0.53
CA SER A 34 13.36 -3.20 1.62
C SER A 34 12.71 -3.54 2.98
N ILE A 35 11.54 -2.97 3.27
CA ILE A 35 10.89 -3.11 4.58
C ILE A 35 10.29 -4.50 4.78
N VAL A 36 9.74 -5.13 3.74
CA VAL A 36 9.11 -6.44 3.87
C VAL A 36 10.14 -7.53 4.27
N PRO A 37 11.31 -7.64 3.60
CA PRO A 37 12.37 -8.55 4.06
C PRO A 37 12.90 -8.21 5.46
N LEU A 38 13.01 -6.93 5.81
CA LEU A 38 13.45 -6.51 7.15
C LEU A 38 12.50 -7.04 8.24
N TYR A 39 11.19 -6.86 8.07
CA TYR A 39 10.20 -7.38 9.02
C TYR A 39 10.25 -8.90 9.14
N ARG A 40 10.39 -9.61 8.00
CA ARG A 40 10.56 -11.07 8.00
C ARG A 40 11.81 -11.51 8.74
N GLY A 41 12.93 -10.81 8.56
CA GLY A 41 14.18 -11.04 9.29
C GLY A 41 14.10 -10.77 10.80
N LEU A 42 13.09 -10.02 11.25
CA LEU A 42 12.78 -9.77 12.66
C LEU A 42 11.75 -10.75 13.25
N GLY A 43 11.30 -11.74 12.47
CA GLY A 43 10.32 -12.74 12.91
C GLY A 43 8.85 -12.28 12.81
N ILE A 44 8.59 -11.21 12.05
CA ILE A 44 7.24 -10.73 11.75
C ILE A 44 6.79 -11.32 10.42
N GLN A 45 5.59 -11.90 10.38
CA GLN A 45 4.99 -12.44 9.17
C GLN A 45 4.42 -11.30 8.32
N CYS A 46 5.26 -10.68 7.51
CA CYS A 46 4.87 -9.57 6.63
C CYS A 46 4.59 -10.06 5.20
N ASP A 47 3.41 -9.76 4.68
CA ASP A 47 3.02 -9.98 3.30
C ASP A 47 2.82 -8.66 2.57
N TRP A 48 3.21 -8.63 1.29
CA TRP A 48 2.90 -7.54 0.39
C TRP A 48 1.87 -8.03 -0.63
N LYS A 49 0.70 -7.40 -0.64
CA LYS A 49 -0.42 -7.71 -1.54
C LYS A 49 -0.71 -6.51 -2.43
N LEU A 50 -1.17 -6.81 -3.64
CA LEU A 50 -1.58 -5.82 -4.61
C LEU A 50 -3.09 -5.80 -4.74
N ILE A 51 -3.64 -4.59 -4.86
CA ILE A 51 -4.99 -4.40 -5.37
C ILE A 51 -4.96 -4.77 -6.85
N SER A 52 -5.81 -5.70 -7.26
CA SER A 52 -6.00 -6.09 -8.65
C SER A 52 -7.36 -5.59 -9.10
N ALA A 53 -7.36 -4.73 -10.11
CA ALA A 53 -8.56 -4.13 -10.67
C ALA A 53 -8.28 -3.74 -12.13
N GLU A 54 -9.34 -3.43 -12.87
CA GLU A 54 -9.25 -2.92 -14.23
C GLU A 54 -8.60 -1.52 -14.26
N PRO A 55 -7.90 -1.13 -15.34
CA PRO A 55 -7.23 0.18 -15.42
C PRO A 55 -8.12 1.39 -15.11
N GLN A 56 -9.41 1.30 -15.43
CA GLN A 56 -10.40 2.35 -15.17
C GLN A 56 -10.59 2.60 -13.67
N PHE A 57 -10.49 1.57 -12.84
CA PHE A 57 -10.52 1.71 -11.38
C PHE A 57 -9.37 2.62 -10.91
N PHE A 58 -8.16 2.36 -11.41
CA PHE A 58 -6.99 3.15 -11.01
C PHE A 58 -7.07 4.60 -11.46
N ASN A 59 -7.69 4.89 -12.62
CA ASN A 59 -7.96 6.26 -13.03
C ASN A 59 -8.86 6.99 -12.03
N VAL A 60 -9.98 6.37 -11.62
CA VAL A 60 -10.88 6.96 -10.61
C VAL A 60 -10.16 7.17 -9.27
N THR A 61 -9.37 6.20 -8.81
CA THR A 61 -8.61 6.36 -7.55
C THR A 61 -7.58 7.50 -7.62
N LYS A 62 -6.98 7.71 -8.79
CA LYS A 62 -6.02 8.79 -9.01
C LYS A 62 -6.70 10.16 -9.02
N ASP A 63 -7.86 10.26 -9.67
CA ASP A 63 -8.63 11.50 -9.67
C ASP A 63 -9.10 11.86 -8.26
N LEU A 64 -9.57 10.88 -7.49
CA LEU A 64 -9.90 11.05 -6.07
C LEU A 64 -8.68 11.51 -5.24
N HIS A 65 -7.52 10.88 -5.44
CA HIS A 65 -6.28 11.27 -4.77
C HIS A 65 -5.89 12.74 -5.08
N ASN A 66 -5.97 13.14 -6.35
CA ASN A 66 -5.67 14.50 -6.77
C ASN A 66 -6.71 15.50 -6.23
N ALA A 67 -7.98 15.10 -6.15
CA ALA A 67 -9.04 15.92 -5.56
C ALA A 67 -8.80 16.21 -4.08
N LEU A 68 -8.35 15.19 -3.33
CA LEU A 68 -7.91 15.36 -1.93
C LEU A 68 -6.71 16.32 -1.80
N GLN A 69 -5.94 16.51 -2.87
CA GLN A 69 -4.83 17.48 -2.95
C GLN A 69 -5.27 18.85 -3.52
N GLY A 70 -6.58 19.06 -3.74
CA GLY A 70 -7.15 20.34 -4.17
C GLY A 70 -7.45 20.46 -5.66
N ALA A 71 -7.28 19.39 -6.45
CA ALA A 71 -7.74 19.40 -7.84
C ALA A 71 -9.28 19.43 -7.90
N ALA A 72 -9.83 20.11 -8.90
CA ALA A 72 -11.27 20.06 -9.16
C ALA A 72 -11.67 18.64 -9.61
N TYR A 73 -12.69 18.07 -9.00
CA TYR A 73 -13.21 16.76 -9.34
C TYR A 73 -14.70 16.67 -9.01
N GLU A 74 -15.47 16.09 -9.92
CA GLU A 74 -16.89 15.78 -9.72
C GLU A 74 -17.10 14.29 -9.90
N MET A 75 -17.65 13.64 -8.88
CA MET A 75 -17.92 12.20 -8.91
C MET A 75 -19.16 11.92 -9.78
N THR A 76 -18.94 11.35 -10.97
CA THR A 76 -20.03 10.88 -11.83
C THR A 76 -20.57 9.53 -11.35
N ARG A 77 -21.79 9.19 -11.77
CA ARG A 77 -22.38 7.86 -11.49
C ARG A 77 -21.52 6.72 -12.02
N ALA A 78 -21.00 6.85 -13.24
CA ALA A 78 -20.15 5.82 -13.86
C ALA A 78 -18.81 5.66 -13.12
N ALA A 79 -18.20 6.76 -12.66
CA ALA A 79 -16.98 6.72 -11.86
C ALA A 79 -17.23 6.02 -10.50
N ARG A 80 -18.37 6.31 -9.87
CA ARG A 80 -18.80 5.62 -8.65
C ARG A 80 -19.03 4.12 -8.86
N GLU A 81 -19.68 3.73 -9.95
CA GLU A 81 -19.90 2.32 -10.32
C GLU A 81 -18.59 1.61 -10.68
N THR A 82 -17.59 2.32 -11.20
CA THR A 82 -16.25 1.77 -11.48
C THR A 82 -15.43 1.55 -10.20
N TYR A 83 -15.67 2.36 -9.16
CA TYR A 83 -14.93 2.31 -7.90
C TYR A 83 -15.46 1.28 -6.89
N LEU A 84 -16.77 1.00 -6.91
CA LEU A 84 -17.47 0.12 -5.95
C LEU A 84 -17.63 -1.31 -6.49
#